data_AF-A0A8H6NG06-F1
#
_entry.id   AF-A0A8H6NG06-F1
#
_cell.length_a   1.000
_cell.length_b   1.000
_cell.length_c   1.000
_cell.angle_alpha   90.00
_cell.angle_beta   90.00
_cell.angle_gamma   90.00
#
_symmetry.space_group_name_H-M   'P 1'
#
loop_
_entity.id
_entity.type
_entity.pdbx_description
1 polymer ?
#
loop_
_entity_poly.entity_id
_entity_poly.type
_entity_poly.pdbx_seq_one_letter_code
_entity_poly.pdbx_strand_id
1 'polypeptide(L)'
;MSTNPFRRNAQDRNCYLCKTADKRLFICIQCNNFAFCDDCWSKWPLHQAGTVGWDGQPHEKSDPQVVQTLREILEPTRTSSEHESEFRTDYDTTWFGVGRDNANQPVFQDHGRFATLVGENPMFELGSRYPQLVTFIGQTGEAQPPSPSSCF
;
A
#
# COMPACT_ATOMS: atom_id res chain seq x y z
N MET A 1 -7.33 16.49 -19.87
CA MET A 1 -7.55 15.03 -19.79
C MET A 1 -6.44 14.36 -20.58
N SER A 2 -5.29 14.11 -19.94
CA SER A 2 -4.13 13.52 -20.61
C SER A 2 -4.25 12.00 -20.50
N THR A 3 -4.61 11.34 -21.59
CA THR A 3 -4.63 9.87 -21.67
C THR A 3 -3.19 9.39 -21.61
N ASN A 4 -2.79 8.91 -20.44
CA ASN A 4 -1.45 8.35 -20.22
C ASN A 4 -1.24 7.16 -21.19
N PRO A 5 -0.31 7.23 -22.16
CA PRO A 5 -0.15 6.20 -23.21
C PRO A 5 0.29 4.84 -22.68
N PHE A 6 0.68 4.77 -21.40
CA PHE A 6 1.02 3.54 -20.68
C PHE A 6 -0.21 2.78 -20.13
N ARG A 7 -1.41 3.38 -20.12
CA ARG A 7 -2.69 2.70 -19.83
C ARG A 7 -3.22 1.95 -21.06
N ARG A 8 -2.38 1.18 -21.75
CA ARG A 8 -2.87 0.20 -22.72
C ARG A 8 -3.02 -1.16 -22.05
N ASN A 9 -4.23 -1.35 -21.51
CA ASN A 9 -4.91 -2.61 -21.26
C ASN A 9 -4.03 -3.83 -20.97
N ALA A 10 -3.86 -4.13 -19.69
CA ALA A 10 -3.72 -5.52 -19.21
C ALA A 10 -4.97 -6.39 -19.52
N GLN A 11 -5.95 -5.86 -20.27
CA GLN A 11 -7.18 -6.53 -20.69
C GLN A 11 -7.11 -7.18 -22.07
N ASP A 12 -6.00 -7.04 -22.80
CA ASP A 12 -5.78 -7.91 -23.97
C ASP A 12 -5.50 -9.32 -23.44
N ARG A 13 -6.57 -10.11 -23.29
CA ARG A 13 -6.52 -11.54 -22.94
C ARG A 13 -5.87 -12.38 -24.04
N ASN A 14 -5.28 -11.75 -25.04
CA ASN A 14 -4.76 -12.37 -26.22
C ASN A 14 -3.25 -12.20 -26.26
N CYS A 15 -2.54 -13.25 -26.67
CA CYS A 15 -1.11 -13.13 -26.93
C CYS A 15 -0.83 -12.06 -27.99
N TYR A 16 0.14 -11.18 -27.75
CA TYR A 16 0.53 -10.12 -28.66
C TYR A 16 0.96 -10.63 -30.04
N LEU A 17 1.61 -11.80 -30.10
CA LEU A 17 2.11 -12.41 -31.34
C LEU A 17 1.06 -13.28 -32.04
N CYS A 18 0.52 -14.31 -31.39
CA CYS A 18 -0.41 -15.26 -32.03
C CYS A 18 -1.89 -14.90 -31.90
N LYS A 19 -2.22 -13.83 -31.17
CA LYS A 19 -3.59 -13.32 -30.94
C LYS A 19 -4.57 -14.31 -30.31
N THR A 20 -4.09 -15.44 -29.79
CA THR A 20 -4.91 -16.47 -29.12
C THR A 20 -5.23 -16.08 -27.69
N ALA A 21 -6.49 -16.26 -27.28
CA ALA A 21 -6.99 -15.93 -25.94
C ALA A 21 -7.03 -17.11 -24.94
N ASP A 22 -6.97 -18.35 -25.44
CA ASP A 22 -7.13 -19.58 -24.64
C ASP A 22 -5.81 -20.10 -24.04
N LYS A 23 -4.76 -19.27 -24.03
CA LYS A 23 -3.45 -19.66 -23.52
C LYS A 23 -3.12 -18.82 -22.30
N ARG A 24 -2.43 -19.44 -21.34
CA ARG A 24 -1.83 -18.69 -20.23
C ARG A 24 -0.87 -17.66 -20.81
N LEU A 25 -1.03 -16.41 -20.39
CA LEU A 25 -0.22 -15.29 -20.82
C LEU A 25 0.71 -14.85 -19.70
N PHE A 26 1.85 -14.32 -20.11
CA PHE A 26 2.89 -13.78 -19.26
C PHE A 26 3.27 -12.40 -19.76
N ILE A 27 3.65 -11.53 -18.84
CA ILE A 27 4.22 -10.23 -19.16
C ILE A 27 5.60 -10.12 -18.52
N CYS A 28 6.50 -9.39 -19.17
CA CYS A 28 7.77 -9.03 -18.60
C CYS A 28 7.65 -7.61 -18.02
N ILE A 29 8.01 -7.43 -16.75
CA ILE A 29 8.00 -6.10 -16.11
C ILE A 29 8.96 -5.12 -16.78
N GLN A 30 10.02 -5.62 -17.42
CA GLN A 30 11.06 -4.83 -18.09
C GLN A 30 10.74 -4.53 -19.56
N CYS A 31 9.80 -5.24 -20.19
CA CYS A 31 9.48 -5.09 -21.61
C CYS A 31 8.04 -4.63 -21.87
N ASN A 32 7.85 -3.32 -22.08
CA ASN A 32 6.72 -2.63 -22.75
C ASN A 32 5.27 -3.16 -22.56
N ASN A 33 5.01 -3.87 -21.46
CA ASN A 33 3.72 -4.42 -21.00
C ASN A 33 2.94 -5.30 -21.99
N PHE A 34 3.60 -5.92 -22.98
CA PHE A 34 2.95 -6.85 -23.90
C PHE A 34 2.79 -8.24 -23.28
N ALA A 35 1.64 -8.87 -23.51
CA ALA A 35 1.33 -10.21 -23.03
C ALA A 35 1.67 -11.29 -24.07
N PHE A 36 2.39 -12.33 -23.66
CA PHE A 36 2.84 -13.41 -24.52
C PHE A 36 2.42 -14.77 -23.95
N CYS A 37 1.99 -15.69 -24.81
CA CYS A 37 1.89 -17.09 -24.41
C CYS A 37 3.28 -17.75 -24.38
N ASP A 38 3.37 -18.93 -23.78
CA ASP A 38 4.63 -19.65 -23.62
C ASP A 38 5.37 -19.85 -24.96
N ASP A 39 4.63 -20.29 -25.99
CA ASP A 39 5.17 -20.55 -27.35
C ASP A 39 5.69 -19.30 -28.06
N CYS A 40 5.17 -18.13 -27.67
CA CYS A 40 5.50 -16.86 -28.30
C CYS A 40 6.53 -16.06 -27.50
N TRP A 41 6.82 -16.47 -26.26
CA TRP A 41 7.76 -15.77 -25.38
C TRP A 41 9.11 -15.57 -26.05
N SER A 42 9.79 -16.67 -26.41
CA SER A 42 11.14 -16.64 -27.00
C SER A 42 11.19 -16.15 -28.45
N LYS A 43 10.04 -15.88 -29.07
CA LYS A 43 9.96 -15.29 -30.42
C LYS A 43 10.11 -13.78 -30.38
N TRP A 44 9.84 -13.16 -29.23
CA TRP A 44 10.05 -11.73 -29.05
C TRP A 44 11.56 -11.44 -28.97
N PRO A 45 12.09 -10.47 -29.73
CA PRO A 45 13.54 -10.22 -29.79
C PRO A 45 14.20 -9.98 -28.43
N LEU A 46 13.49 -9.36 -27.48
CA LEU A 46 14.03 -9.07 -26.14
C LEU A 46 14.01 -10.28 -25.19
N HIS A 47 13.36 -11.38 -25.58
CA HIS A 47 13.25 -12.62 -24.79
C HIS A 47 13.98 -13.80 -25.44
N GLN A 48 14.77 -13.55 -26.48
CA GLN A 48 15.58 -14.59 -27.12
C GLN A 48 16.66 -15.10 -26.18
N ALA A 49 17.12 -16.34 -26.40
CA ALA A 49 18.21 -16.88 -25.59
C ALA A 49 19.45 -15.99 -25.68
N GLY A 50 20.00 -15.59 -24.53
CA GLY A 50 21.14 -14.69 -24.44
C GLY A 50 20.79 -13.21 -24.27
N THR A 51 19.52 -12.82 -24.41
CA THR A 51 19.09 -11.48 -23.98
C THR A 51 18.83 -11.46 -22.49
N VAL A 52 19.27 -10.39 -21.84
CA VAL A 52 19.22 -10.23 -20.39
C VAL A 52 18.54 -8.93 -20.01
N GLY A 53 18.01 -8.90 -18.80
CA GLY A 53 17.43 -7.75 -18.16
C GLY A 53 18.48 -6.81 -17.60
N TRP A 54 18.01 -5.79 -16.87
CA TRP A 54 18.88 -4.80 -16.23
C TRP A 54 19.83 -5.39 -15.19
N ASP A 55 19.49 -6.53 -14.62
CA ASP A 55 20.25 -7.30 -13.64
C ASP A 55 21.13 -8.39 -14.26
N GLY A 56 21.18 -8.46 -15.59
CA GLY A 56 21.93 -9.51 -16.30
C GLY A 56 21.26 -10.88 -16.25
N GLN A 57 20.02 -10.99 -15.76
CA GLN A 57 19.24 -12.24 -15.73
C GLN A 57 18.34 -12.36 -16.96
N PRO A 58 17.94 -13.58 -17.35
CA PRO A 58 16.92 -13.76 -18.36
C PRO A 58 15.61 -13.10 -17.91
N HIS A 59 14.86 -12.58 -18.88
CA HIS A 59 13.61 -11.88 -18.59
C HIS A 59 12.60 -12.83 -17.94
N GLU A 60 11.97 -12.38 -16.86
CA GLU A 60 11.05 -13.17 -16.07
C GLU A 60 9.63 -13.18 -16.65
N LYS A 61 9.00 -14.35 -16.65
CA LYS A 61 7.57 -14.54 -16.97
C LYS A 61 6.72 -14.25 -15.75
N SER A 62 6.12 -13.07 -15.67
CA SER A 62 5.25 -12.67 -14.57
C SER A 62 3.76 -12.78 -14.94
N ASP A 63 2.92 -13.00 -13.93
CA ASP A 63 1.47 -13.03 -14.11
C ASP A 63 0.93 -11.61 -14.40
N PRO A 64 0.14 -11.42 -15.47
CA PRO A 64 -0.46 -10.14 -15.81
C PRO A 64 -1.26 -9.48 -14.68
N GLN A 65 -1.99 -10.28 -13.88
CA GLN A 65 -2.79 -9.75 -12.77
C GLN A 65 -1.89 -9.18 -11.68
N VAL A 66 -0.85 -9.93 -11.30
CA VAL A 66 0.09 -9.52 -10.24
C VAL A 66 0.79 -8.23 -10.63
N VAL A 67 1.31 -8.13 -11.87
CA VAL A 67 2.00 -6.91 -12.30
C VAL A 67 1.05 -5.73 -12.41
N GLN A 68 -0.20 -5.94 -12.85
CA GLN A 68 -1.20 -4.88 -12.90
C GLN A 68 -1.49 -4.35 -11.50
N THR A 69 -1.71 -5.24 -10.52
CA THR A 69 -1.90 -4.88 -9.12
C THR A 69 -0.69 -4.12 -8.57
N LEU A 70 0.54 -4.58 -8.86
CA LEU A 70 1.76 -3.89 -8.41
C LEU A 70 1.87 -2.48 -9.00
N ARG A 71 1.52 -2.28 -10.29
CA ARG A 71 1.49 -0.93 -10.87
C ARG A 71 0.44 -0.03 -10.21
N GLU A 72 -0.75 -0.55 -9.95
CA GLU A 72 -1.80 0.22 -9.29
C GLU A 72 -1.40 0.68 -7.88
N ILE A 73 -0.59 -0.14 -7.19
CA ILE A 73 -0.04 0.19 -5.87
C ILE A 73 1.11 1.20 -5.97
N LEU A 74 2.08 0.94 -6.85
CA LEU A 74 3.34 1.71 -6.90
C LEU A 74 3.23 3.01 -7.73
N GLU A 75 2.31 3.04 -8.70
CA GLU A 75 2.08 4.18 -9.60
C GLU A 75 0.62 4.63 -9.50
N PRO A 76 0.15 5.06 -8.32
CA PRO A 76 -1.24 5.45 -8.15
C PRO A 76 -1.53 6.68 -9.02
N THR A 77 -2.52 6.57 -9.90
CA THR A 77 -2.96 7.68 -10.75
C THR A 77 -3.89 8.66 -10.04
N ARG A 78 -3.93 8.62 -8.70
CA ARG A 78 -4.82 9.48 -7.90
C ARG A 78 -4.37 10.93 -8.05
N THR A 79 -5.33 11.82 -8.20
CA THR A 79 -5.11 13.26 -8.14
C THR A 79 -4.79 13.68 -6.70
N SER A 80 -4.09 14.81 -6.54
CA SER A 80 -3.81 15.36 -5.21
C SER A 80 -5.08 15.60 -4.39
N SER A 81 -6.18 16.00 -5.03
CA SER A 81 -7.48 16.19 -4.37
C SER A 81 -8.12 14.89 -3.89
N GLU A 82 -8.00 13.80 -4.66
CA GLU A 82 -8.50 12.48 -4.23
C GLU A 82 -7.69 11.97 -3.04
N HIS A 83 -6.37 12.11 -3.11
CA HIS A 83 -5.46 11.72 -2.05
C HIS A 83 -5.72 12.51 -0.74
N GLU A 84 -5.98 13.82 -0.85
CA GLU A 84 -6.33 14.64 0.32
C GLU A 84 -7.70 14.28 0.90
N SER A 85 -8.66 13.87 0.07
CA SER A 85 -9.96 13.37 0.55
C SER A 85 -9.85 12.02 1.27
N GLU A 86 -8.97 11.13 0.80
CA GLU A 86 -8.65 9.86 1.46
C GLU A 86 -8.01 10.13 2.82
N PHE A 87 -7.05 11.07 2.91
CA PHE A 87 -6.47 11.50 4.18
C PHE A 87 -7.50 12.09 5.15
N ARG A 88 -8.43 12.91 4.68
CA ARG A 88 -9.51 13.43 5.53
C ARG A 88 -10.44 12.32 6.03
N THR A 89 -10.65 11.28 5.23
CA THR A 89 -11.44 10.12 5.65
C THR A 89 -10.70 9.28 6.69
N ASP A 90 -9.37 9.19 6.57
CA ASP A 90 -8.51 8.49 7.53
C ASP A 90 -8.17 9.33 8.77
N TYR A 91 -8.52 10.61 8.77
CA TYR A 91 -8.29 11.51 9.89
C TYR A 91 -8.96 11.01 11.18
N ASP A 92 -10.16 10.44 11.07
CA ASP A 92 -10.91 9.90 12.22
C ASP A 92 -10.28 8.60 12.76
N THR A 93 -9.42 7.93 11.98
CA THR A 93 -8.64 6.77 12.44
C THR A 93 -7.33 7.18 13.11
N THR A 94 -6.93 8.46 13.03
CA THR A 94 -5.72 8.96 13.67
C THR A 94 -5.93 9.02 15.17
N TRP A 95 -5.14 8.24 15.93
CA TRP A 95 -5.32 8.10 17.39
C TRP A 95 -4.79 9.31 18.14
N PHE A 96 -3.46 9.45 18.12
CA PHE A 96 -2.75 10.49 18.83
C PHE A 96 -1.50 10.83 18.03
N GLY A 97 -1.18 12.10 17.94
CA GLY A 97 -0.05 12.58 17.16
C GLY A 97 0.66 13.74 17.81
N VAL A 98 1.83 14.06 17.26
CA VAL A 98 2.54 15.31 17.56
C VAL A 98 2.52 16.14 16.29
N GLY A 99 1.69 17.17 16.28
CA GLY A 99 1.66 18.18 15.23
C GLY A 99 2.63 19.32 15.52
N ARG A 100 2.66 20.31 14.63
CA ARG A 100 3.40 21.56 14.85
C ARG A 100 2.45 22.75 14.76
N ASP A 101 2.62 23.71 15.66
CA ASP A 101 1.89 24.97 15.63
C ASP A 101 2.51 25.98 14.64
N ASN A 102 1.92 27.17 14.55
CA ASN A 102 2.42 28.26 13.70
C ASN A 102 3.83 28.76 14.11
N ALA A 103 4.25 28.47 15.34
CA ALA A 103 5.60 28.75 15.84
C ALA A 103 6.55 27.54 15.68
N ASN A 104 6.13 26.52 14.92
CA ASN A 104 6.83 25.28 14.64
C ASN A 104 7.11 24.41 15.90
N GLN A 105 6.38 24.66 17.00
CA GLN A 105 6.51 23.93 18.26
C GLN A 105 5.69 22.64 18.23
N PRO A 106 6.21 21.54 18.81
CA PRO A 106 5.47 20.30 18.90
C PRO A 106 4.24 20.47 19.79
N VAL A 107 3.06 20.12 19.28
CA VAL A 107 1.80 20.15 20.03
C VAL A 107 1.14 18.79 19.93
N PHE A 108 0.64 18.30 21.05
CA PHE A 108 -0.14 17.07 21.10
C PHE A 108 -1.47 17.24 20.36
N GLN A 109 -1.79 16.32 19.45
CA GLN A 109 -3.03 16.30 18.70
C GLN A 109 -3.77 15.00 19.01
N ASP A 110 -4.98 15.11 19.55
CA ASP A 110 -5.87 14.00 19.88
C ASP A 110 -7.03 13.83 18.88
N HIS A 111 -7.09 14.72 17.88
CA HIS A 111 -8.09 14.74 16.80
C HIS A 111 -9.55 14.55 17.28
N GLY A 112 -9.86 14.99 18.52
CA GLY A 112 -11.18 14.83 19.14
C GLY A 112 -11.51 13.41 19.62
N ARG A 113 -10.62 12.43 19.40
CA ARG A 113 -10.86 11.02 19.73
C ARG A 113 -10.91 10.75 21.23
N PHE A 114 -10.14 11.51 22.01
CA PHE A 114 -10.24 11.45 23.46
C PHE A 114 -11.64 11.79 23.94
N ALA A 115 -12.23 12.87 23.43
CA ALA A 115 -13.59 13.28 23.78
C ALA A 115 -14.63 12.24 23.36
N THR A 116 -14.49 11.65 22.17
CA THR A 116 -15.36 10.56 21.69
C THR A 116 -15.28 9.32 22.58
N LEU A 117 -14.06 8.84 22.91
CA LEU A 117 -13.87 7.65 23.76
C LEU A 117 -14.41 7.86 25.19
N VAL A 118 -14.29 9.07 25.73
CA VAL A 118 -14.85 9.41 27.04
C VAL A 118 -16.37 9.55 26.98
N GLY A 119 -16.93 10.06 25.88
CA GLY A 119 -18.37 10.27 25.69
C GLY A 119 -19.18 9.02 25.29
N GLU A 120 -18.59 8.09 24.54
CA GLU A 120 -19.23 6.83 24.12
C GLU A 120 -19.38 5.82 25.26
N ASN A 121 -18.79 6.09 26.43
CA ASN A 121 -18.82 5.19 27.56
C ASN A 121 -20.13 5.36 28.36
N PRO A 122 -21.04 4.36 28.42
CA PRO A 122 -22.26 4.42 29.21
C PRO A 122 -21.92 4.21 30.69
N MET A 123 -21.19 5.16 31.29
CA MET A 123 -20.50 4.98 32.57
C MET A 123 -21.04 5.84 33.73
N PHE A 124 -22.20 6.48 33.55
CA PHE A 124 -22.79 7.33 34.58
C PHE A 124 -23.31 6.57 35.83
N GLU A 125 -23.41 5.23 35.80
CA GLU A 125 -24.00 4.46 36.91
C GLU A 125 -23.00 3.88 37.94
N LEU A 126 -21.69 3.92 37.69
CA LEU A 126 -20.67 3.19 38.50
C LEU A 126 -19.60 4.08 39.19
N GLY A 127 -19.81 5.40 39.25
CA GLY A 127 -18.92 6.36 39.90
C GLY A 127 -17.82 6.93 38.99
N SER A 128 -17.19 8.02 39.42
CA SER A 128 -16.19 8.76 38.64
C SER A 128 -14.96 7.89 38.31
N ARG A 129 -14.78 7.56 37.03
CA ARG A 129 -13.57 6.90 36.50
C ARG A 129 -12.80 7.88 35.62
N TYR A 130 -11.48 7.85 35.74
CA TYR A 130 -10.56 8.72 34.99
C TYR A 130 -9.77 7.90 33.97
N PRO A 131 -9.57 8.39 32.75
CA PRO A 131 -8.72 7.73 31.77
C PRO A 131 -7.27 7.66 32.32
N GLN A 132 -6.66 6.49 32.22
CA GLN A 132 -5.27 6.27 32.63
C GLN A 132 -4.39 6.11 31.39
N LEU A 133 -3.31 6.88 31.33
CA LEU A 133 -2.24 6.69 30.36
C LEU A 133 -1.20 5.76 30.98
N VAL A 134 -1.02 4.57 30.40
CA VAL A 134 0.05 3.65 30.77
C VAL A 134 1.12 3.71 29.69
N THR A 135 2.33 4.09 30.07
CA THR A 135 3.48 4.13 29.16
C THR A 135 4.42 2.99 29.50
N PHE A 136 4.78 2.19 28.50
CA PHE A 136 5.79 1.15 28.61
C PHE A 136 7.09 1.66 28.02
N ILE A 137 8.14 1.72 28.83
CA ILE A 137 9.49 2.09 28.39
C ILE A 137 10.36 0.86 28.57
N GLY A 138 10.91 0.33 27.47
CA GLY A 138 11.76 -0.85 27.47
C GLY A 138 12.85 -0.73 26.40
N GLN A 139 13.96 -1.45 26.59
CA GLN A 139 15.03 -1.54 25.61
C GLN A 139 14.58 -2.39 24.42
N THR A 140 14.81 -1.92 23.20
CA THR A 140 14.41 -2.62 21.97
C THR A 140 15.05 -4.02 21.92
N GLY A 141 14.24 -5.08 22.06
CA GLY A 141 14.70 -6.48 22.00
C GLY A 141 14.05 -7.44 23.00
N GLU A 142 13.34 -6.96 24.02
CA GLU A 142 12.57 -7.83 24.92
C GLU A 142 11.12 -8.00 24.43
N ALA A 143 10.72 -9.25 24.18
CA ALA A 143 9.44 -9.62 23.58
C ALA A 143 8.24 -9.57 24.55
N GLN A 144 8.42 -9.06 25.77
CA GLN A 144 7.40 -9.15 26.81
C GLN A 144 7.09 -7.76 27.40
N PRO A 145 5.89 -7.20 27.15
CA PRO A 145 5.45 -6.04 27.91
C PRO A 145 5.38 -6.44 29.40
N PRO A 146 5.88 -5.61 30.33
CA PRO A 146 5.83 -5.93 31.76
C PRO A 146 4.37 -6.12 32.19
N SER A 147 4.14 -7.11 33.05
CA SER A 147 2.80 -7.41 33.56
C SER A 147 2.20 -6.19 34.26
N PRO A 148 0.93 -5.83 34.04
CA PRO A 148 0.30 -4.68 34.69
C PRO A 148 0.21 -4.82 36.23
N SER A 149 0.49 -6.01 36.78
CA SER A 149 0.48 -6.33 38.21
C SER A 149 1.72 -5.90 38.99
N SER A 150 2.76 -5.38 38.34
CA SER A 150 4.02 -4.97 39.00
C SER A 150 4.15 -3.45 39.18
N CYS A 151 3.14 -2.68 38.76
CA CYS A 151 3.05 -1.26 39.05
C CYS A 151 2.01 -1.07 40.17
N PHE A 152 2.44 -1.27 41.42
CA PHE A 152 2.02 -0.65 42.69
C PHE A 152 2.51 -1.53 43.85
#